data_AF-A0A1G9M214-F1
#
_entry.id   AF-A0A1G9M214-F1
#
_cell.length_a   1.000
_cell.length_b   1.000
_cell.length_c   1.000
_cell.angle_alpha   90.00
_cell.angle_beta   90.00
_cell.angle_gamma   90.00
#
_symmetry.space_group_name_H-M   'P 1'
#
loop_
_entity.id
_entity.type
_entity.pdbx_description
1 polymer ?
#
loop_
_entity_poly.entity_id
_entity_poly.type
_entity_poly.pdbx_seq_one_letter_code
_entity_poly.pdbx_strand_id
1 'polypeptide(L)'
;MRPDRGALKQFVAFPAFVARHLLNQGCRGSQVEARHNENTTESRFSIMDLSTILGIIAAFGLMIMAITSGSGITLFIDFAALTVVAGGTMGATLVHYPFREVMRAFAVLKKTFFHTDESPTETIEALIRYSNKARKEGILSLQAVVSEIRDPFFVKGVQMAVDGQEPEAMKEMLDREIEYIMERHGEGADIFVAMGTYAPAMGMIGTLIGLVQMLQTMEDPSTIGPAMAMALLTTFYGAVMANVLFIPMSGKLRNRSQSEILKKTLISEGMKSILAGENPRIMEQKLHAFVAPKFRESFFNKKKG
;
A
#
# COMPACT_ATOMS: atom_id res chain seq x y z
N MET A 1 -51.94 39.80 -50.81
CA MET A 1 -51.98 41.10 -50.10
C MET A 1 -51.97 40.82 -48.59
N ARG A 2 -50.96 41.32 -47.87
CA ARG A 2 -51.00 41.53 -46.40
C ARG A 2 -51.98 42.69 -46.10
N PRO A 3 -52.36 43.04 -44.85
CA PRO A 3 -51.83 42.69 -43.51
C PRO A 3 -52.98 42.26 -42.55
N ASP A 4 -52.95 42.17 -41.23
CA ASP A 4 -52.09 42.70 -40.17
C ASP A 4 -52.33 41.90 -38.87
N ARG A 5 -51.32 41.82 -37.99
CA ARG A 5 -51.45 41.29 -36.62
C ARG A 5 -50.93 42.36 -35.67
N GLY A 6 -51.82 42.87 -34.81
CA GLY A 6 -51.44 43.80 -33.75
C GLY A 6 -52.50 43.92 -32.66
N ALA A 7 -52.26 43.21 -31.56
CA ALA A 7 -52.59 43.58 -30.18
C ALA A 7 -54.05 43.72 -29.72
N LEU A 8 -54.41 42.93 -28.69
CA LEU A 8 -54.98 43.33 -27.38
C LEU A 8 -55.82 42.15 -26.86
N LYS A 9 -55.28 41.31 -25.99
CA LYS A 9 -55.27 41.48 -24.52
C LYS A 9 -56.64 41.87 -23.96
N GLN A 10 -57.37 40.85 -23.48
CA GLN A 10 -57.91 40.76 -22.12
C GLN A 10 -58.91 39.60 -22.14
N PHE A 11 -58.70 38.58 -21.28
CA PHE A 11 -59.72 38.05 -20.39
C PHE A 11 -59.21 36.75 -19.73
N VAL A 12 -59.55 36.64 -18.45
CA VAL A 12 -59.49 35.46 -17.57
C VAL A 12 -58.13 35.13 -16.93
N ALA A 13 -57.97 35.72 -15.74
CA ALA A 13 -57.23 35.18 -14.62
C ALA A 13 -58.02 34.04 -13.95
N PHE A 14 -57.37 32.92 -13.58
CA PHE A 14 -57.42 32.31 -12.24
C PHE A 14 -56.41 31.14 -12.15
N PRO A 15 -55.77 30.90 -10.98
CA PRO A 15 -54.34 30.66 -10.96
C PRO A 15 -53.90 29.20 -10.78
N ALA A 16 -52.75 28.93 -11.41
CA ALA A 16 -51.95 27.71 -11.45
C ALA A 16 -51.33 27.26 -10.10
N PHE A 17 -52.00 27.51 -8.97
CA PHE A 17 -51.45 27.21 -7.65
C PHE A 17 -51.74 25.78 -7.17
N VAL A 18 -52.89 25.21 -7.53
CA VAL A 18 -53.29 23.86 -7.06
C VAL A 18 -52.71 22.74 -7.94
N ALA A 19 -52.59 22.94 -9.25
CA ALA A 19 -51.98 21.96 -10.16
C ALA A 19 -50.46 21.81 -9.95
N ARG A 20 -49.79 22.88 -9.50
CA ARG A 20 -48.35 22.85 -9.20
C ARG A 20 -48.03 22.21 -7.85
N HIS A 21 -49.01 22.13 -6.94
CA HIS A 21 -48.82 21.48 -5.65
C HIS A 21 -48.99 19.95 -5.72
N LEU A 22 -49.87 19.45 -6.61
CA LEU A 22 -50.09 18.01 -6.79
C LEU A 22 -49.07 17.34 -7.74
N LEU A 23 -48.54 18.06 -8.73
CA LEU A 23 -47.46 17.54 -9.58
C LEU A 23 -46.07 17.55 -8.90
N ASN A 24 -45.91 18.29 -7.80
CA ASN A 24 -44.63 18.39 -7.08
C ASN A 24 -44.51 17.41 -5.90
N GLN A 25 -45.59 16.68 -5.56
CA GLN A 25 -45.54 15.61 -4.55
C GLN A 25 -45.34 14.22 -5.15
N GLY A 26 -45.66 14.01 -6.44
CA GLY A 26 -45.44 12.73 -7.14
C GLY A 26 -44.01 12.49 -7.65
N CYS A 27 -43.19 13.54 -7.80
CA CYS A 27 -41.80 13.44 -8.31
C CYS A 27 -40.72 13.70 -7.26
N ARG A 28 -41.08 13.87 -5.98
CA ARG A 28 -40.12 13.99 -4.86
C ARG A 28 -39.78 12.66 -4.20
N GLY A 29 -40.54 11.60 -4.46
CA GLY A 29 -40.29 10.26 -3.92
C GLY A 29 -39.22 9.46 -4.68
N SER A 30 -38.94 9.77 -5.96
CA SER A 30 -38.01 8.99 -6.79
C SER A 30 -36.67 9.68 -7.07
N GLN A 31 -36.48 10.94 -6.65
CA GLN A 31 -35.21 11.66 -6.81
C GLN A 31 -34.37 11.77 -5.53
N VAL A 32 -34.91 11.38 -4.38
CA VAL A 32 -34.14 11.30 -3.12
C VAL A 32 -33.39 9.97 -3.01
N GLU A 33 -33.87 8.91 -3.68
CA GLU A 33 -33.20 7.61 -3.73
C GLU A 33 -32.09 7.52 -4.81
N ALA A 34 -32.07 8.46 -5.77
CA ALA A 34 -31.07 8.49 -6.83
C ALA A 34 -29.84 9.38 -6.53
N ARG A 35 -29.87 10.20 -5.46
CA ARG A 35 -28.74 11.07 -5.07
C ARG A 35 -27.82 10.48 -3.99
N HIS A 36 -28.08 9.26 -3.54
CA HIS A 36 -27.24 8.58 -2.55
C HIS A 36 -26.32 7.51 -3.13
N ASN A 37 -26.23 7.42 -4.47
CA ASN A 37 -25.45 6.38 -5.13
C ASN A 37 -24.42 6.89 -6.15
N GLU A 38 -24.13 8.21 -6.18
CA GLU A 38 -23.13 8.78 -7.11
C GLU A 38 -21.78 9.11 -6.46
N ASN A 39 -21.62 8.97 -5.14
CA ASN A 39 -20.31 9.14 -4.46
C ASN A 39 -19.67 7.83 -3.99
N THR A 40 -20.25 6.67 -4.29
CA THR A 40 -19.71 5.33 -3.95
C THR A 40 -18.98 4.65 -5.11
N THR A 41 -18.81 5.37 -6.23
CA THR A 41 -18.03 4.90 -7.37
C THR A 41 -16.82 5.81 -7.62
N GLU A 42 -16.13 6.22 -6.54
CA GLU A 42 -14.69 6.40 -6.70
C GLU A 42 -14.13 5.00 -7.01
N SER A 43 -13.96 4.75 -8.31
CA SER A 43 -12.94 3.90 -8.89
C SER A 43 -12.08 3.19 -7.83
N ARG A 44 -12.56 2.03 -7.34
CA ARG A 44 -11.69 1.00 -6.74
C ARG A 44 -10.85 0.41 -7.88
N PHE A 45 -10.04 1.24 -8.50
CA PHE A 45 -8.89 0.75 -9.22
C PHE A 45 -8.06 0.01 -8.17
N SER A 46 -7.57 -1.17 -8.51
CA SER A 46 -6.38 -1.71 -7.88
C SER A 46 -5.26 -0.71 -8.20
N ILE A 47 -5.13 0.36 -7.41
CA ILE A 47 -4.13 1.38 -7.62
C ILE A 47 -2.84 0.77 -7.10
N MET A 48 -2.10 0.12 -8.00
CA MET A 48 -0.67 -0.10 -7.82
C MET A 48 -0.09 1.19 -7.24
N ASP A 49 0.64 1.08 -6.14
CA ASP A 49 1.03 2.21 -5.30
C ASP A 49 1.61 3.37 -6.14
N LEU A 50 0.74 4.33 -6.50
CA LEU A 50 1.01 5.32 -7.55
C LEU A 50 2.23 6.17 -7.19
N SER A 51 2.43 6.38 -5.89
CA SER A 51 3.60 7.08 -5.34
C SER A 51 4.91 6.36 -5.66
N THR A 52 4.91 5.03 -5.64
CA THR A 52 6.11 4.22 -5.89
C THR A 52 6.44 4.20 -7.37
N ILE A 53 5.44 4.04 -8.24
CA ILE A 53 5.61 4.10 -9.69
C ILE A 53 6.10 5.50 -10.10
N LEU A 54 5.42 6.55 -9.64
CA LEU A 54 5.75 7.93 -9.97
C LEU A 54 7.16 8.30 -9.47
N GLY A 55 7.54 7.86 -8.27
CA GLY A 55 8.88 8.07 -7.71
C GLY A 55 9.98 7.40 -8.54
N ILE A 56 9.78 6.13 -8.92
CA ILE A 56 10.74 5.40 -9.78
C ILE A 56 10.82 6.06 -11.16
N ILE A 57 9.68 6.38 -11.79
CA ILE A 57 9.65 7.05 -13.10
C ILE A 57 10.31 8.42 -13.03
N ALA A 58 10.10 9.20 -11.97
CA ALA A 58 10.75 10.50 -11.81
C ALA A 58 12.28 10.35 -11.66
N ALA A 59 12.73 9.41 -10.83
CA ALA A 59 14.16 9.17 -10.64
C ALA A 59 14.85 8.72 -11.94
N PHE A 60 14.31 7.69 -12.60
CA PHE A 60 14.86 7.21 -13.87
C PHE A 60 14.66 8.21 -15.01
N GLY A 61 13.53 8.90 -15.06
CA GLY A 61 13.22 9.90 -16.09
C GLY A 61 14.17 11.09 -16.06
N LEU A 62 14.48 11.63 -14.87
CA LEU A 62 15.46 12.70 -14.71
C LEU A 62 16.88 12.24 -15.08
N MET A 63 17.27 11.01 -14.69
CA MET A 63 18.56 10.44 -15.09
C MET A 63 18.65 10.26 -16.62
N ILE A 64 17.62 9.68 -17.25
CA ILE A 64 17.57 9.48 -18.70
C ILE A 64 17.59 10.82 -19.43
N MET A 65 16.82 11.81 -18.96
CA MET A 65 16.82 13.15 -19.54
C MET A 65 18.22 13.77 -19.50
N ALA A 66 18.93 13.66 -18.37
CA ALA A 66 20.30 14.13 -18.23
C ALA A 66 21.31 13.37 -19.12
N ILE A 67 21.11 12.07 -19.34
CA ILE A 67 21.94 11.27 -20.25
C ILE A 67 21.70 11.72 -21.70
N THR A 68 20.44 11.85 -22.12
CA THR A 68 20.05 12.20 -23.49
C THR A 68 20.40 13.64 -23.89
N SER A 69 20.53 14.55 -22.93
CA SER A 69 20.97 15.92 -23.21
C SER A 69 22.48 16.02 -23.49
N GLY A 70 23.26 15.03 -23.07
CA GLY A 70 24.70 14.95 -23.31
C GLY A 70 25.06 14.10 -24.52
N SER A 71 24.88 12.78 -24.41
CA SER A 71 25.34 11.79 -25.39
C SER A 71 24.32 10.67 -25.62
N GLY A 72 24.62 9.75 -26.55
CA GLY A 72 23.72 8.62 -26.83
C GLY A 72 23.60 7.66 -25.65
N ILE A 73 22.37 7.22 -25.34
CA ILE A 73 22.06 6.23 -24.28
C ILE A 73 22.91 4.96 -24.41
N THR A 74 23.31 4.60 -25.63
CA THR A 74 24.13 3.41 -25.92
C THR A 74 25.48 3.41 -25.21
N LEU A 75 26.04 4.58 -24.87
CA LEU A 75 27.30 4.69 -24.13
C LEU A 75 27.17 4.33 -22.64
N PHE A 76 25.94 4.36 -22.11
CA PHE A 76 25.65 4.04 -20.72
C PHE A 76 25.19 2.60 -20.51
N ILE A 77 25.25 1.75 -21.54
CA ILE A 77 24.86 0.35 -21.47
C ILE A 77 26.09 -0.51 -21.77
N ASP A 78 26.76 -0.97 -20.70
CA ASP A 78 27.87 -1.91 -20.78
C ASP A 78 27.51 -3.21 -20.06
N PHE A 79 27.55 -4.32 -20.79
CA PHE A 79 27.14 -5.63 -20.28
C PHE A 79 28.14 -6.19 -19.25
N ALA A 80 29.44 -5.88 -19.40
CA ALA A 80 30.46 -6.35 -18.47
C ALA A 80 30.32 -5.65 -17.11
N ALA A 81 30.19 -4.32 -17.10
CA ALA A 81 29.93 -3.53 -15.90
C ALA A 81 28.65 -3.98 -15.19
N LEU A 82 27.57 -4.21 -15.93
CA LEU A 82 26.31 -4.69 -15.35
C LEU A 82 26.47 -6.08 -14.73
N THR A 83 27.20 -6.99 -15.39
CA THR A 83 27.44 -8.34 -14.87
C THR A 83 28.25 -8.33 -13.58
N VAL A 84 29.29 -7.49 -13.50
CA VAL A 84 30.10 -7.33 -12.27
C VAL A 84 29.24 -6.81 -11.11
N VAL A 85 28.47 -5.74 -11.34
CA VAL A 85 27.68 -5.11 -10.28
C VAL A 85 26.46 -5.96 -9.91
N ALA A 86 25.59 -6.29 -10.86
CA ALA A 86 24.36 -7.02 -10.58
C ALA A 86 24.65 -8.48 -10.19
N GLY A 87 25.54 -9.15 -10.92
CA GLY A 87 25.98 -10.52 -10.62
C GLY A 87 26.74 -10.60 -9.30
N GLY A 88 27.66 -9.67 -9.05
CA GLY A 88 28.39 -9.58 -7.78
C GLY A 88 27.47 -9.31 -6.60
N THR A 89 26.51 -8.38 -6.75
CA THR A 89 25.52 -8.08 -5.70
C THR A 89 24.66 -9.30 -5.38
N MET A 90 24.15 -9.99 -6.40
CA MET A 90 23.36 -11.20 -6.22
C MET A 90 24.20 -12.32 -5.58
N GLY A 91 25.45 -12.50 -6.03
CA GLY A 91 26.39 -13.46 -5.47
C GLY A 91 26.69 -13.20 -4.00
N ALA A 92 27.02 -11.96 -3.62
CA ALA A 92 27.24 -11.57 -2.23
C ALA A 92 25.99 -11.75 -1.37
N THR A 93 24.80 -11.46 -1.93
CA THR A 93 23.52 -11.67 -1.24
C THR A 93 23.26 -13.15 -0.99
N LEU A 94 23.61 -14.04 -1.93
CA LEU A 94 23.47 -15.50 -1.78
C LEU A 94 24.49 -16.13 -0.83
N VAL A 95 25.62 -15.46 -0.61
CA VAL A 95 26.57 -15.84 0.46
C VAL A 95 25.99 -15.48 1.84
N HIS A 96 25.25 -14.37 1.93
CA HIS A 96 24.65 -13.93 3.18
C HIS A 96 23.34 -14.67 3.51
N TYR A 97 22.44 -14.85 2.53
CA TYR A 97 21.10 -15.42 2.72
C TYR A 97 20.89 -16.67 1.87
N PRO A 98 20.13 -17.67 2.37
CA PRO A 98 19.81 -18.84 1.60
C PRO A 98 18.93 -18.49 0.38
N PHE A 99 19.18 -19.16 -0.75
CA PHE A 99 18.51 -18.89 -2.03
C PHE A 99 16.97 -18.84 -1.94
N ARG A 100 16.37 -19.68 -1.08
CA ARG A 100 14.91 -19.72 -0.89
C ARG A 100 14.35 -18.42 -0.30
N GLU A 101 15.07 -17.79 0.61
CA GLU A 101 14.64 -16.54 1.26
C GLU A 101 14.76 -15.36 0.30
N VAL A 102 15.86 -15.29 -0.46
CA VAL A 102 16.05 -14.29 -1.51
C VAL A 102 14.88 -14.35 -2.52
N MET A 103 14.53 -15.53 -3.02
CA MET A 103 13.41 -15.69 -3.95
C MET A 103 12.05 -15.31 -3.32
N ARG A 104 11.85 -15.60 -2.03
CA ARG A 104 10.64 -15.19 -1.30
C ARG A 104 10.58 -13.67 -1.16
N ALA A 105 11.67 -13.00 -0.85
CA ALA A 105 11.73 -11.55 -0.73
C ALA A 105 11.30 -10.85 -2.05
N PHE A 106 11.78 -11.33 -3.20
CA PHE A 106 11.33 -10.84 -4.50
C PHE A 106 9.85 -11.12 -4.78
N ALA A 107 9.34 -12.30 -4.40
CA ALA A 107 7.92 -12.62 -4.57
C ALA A 107 7.01 -11.75 -3.69
N VAL A 108 7.42 -11.46 -2.46
CA VAL A 108 6.71 -10.56 -1.54
C VAL A 108 6.75 -9.14 -2.08
N LEU A 109 7.90 -8.65 -2.54
CA LEU A 109 8.03 -7.33 -3.16
C LEU A 109 7.02 -7.15 -4.29
N LYS A 110 6.86 -8.15 -5.18
CA LYS A 110 5.86 -8.10 -6.24
C LYS A 110 4.44 -7.93 -5.69
N LYS A 111 4.07 -8.69 -4.65
CA LYS A 111 2.74 -8.56 -4.01
C LYS A 111 2.55 -7.18 -3.36
N THR A 112 3.60 -6.60 -2.80
CA THR A 112 3.56 -5.26 -2.19
C THR A 112 3.14 -4.17 -3.18
N PHE A 113 3.53 -4.29 -4.46
CA PHE A 113 3.10 -3.35 -5.50
C PHE A 113 1.61 -3.45 -5.85
N PHE A 114 0.99 -4.61 -5.64
CA PHE A 114 -0.42 -4.87 -5.99
C PHE A 114 -1.36 -4.92 -4.77
N HIS A 115 -0.88 -4.54 -3.59
CA HIS A 115 -1.67 -4.62 -2.36
C HIS A 115 -2.74 -3.53 -2.30
N THR A 116 -3.93 -3.90 -1.80
CA THR A 116 -5.02 -2.95 -1.50
C THR A 116 -5.07 -2.76 0.00
N ASP A 117 -4.81 -1.54 0.48
CA ASP A 117 -4.94 -1.23 1.91
C ASP A 117 -6.39 -1.28 2.36
N GLU A 118 -6.68 -2.12 3.36
CA GLU A 118 -7.90 -1.98 4.17
C GLU A 118 -7.64 -0.96 5.27
N SER A 119 -8.57 -0.02 5.46
CA SER A 119 -8.37 1.09 6.41
C SER A 119 -8.40 0.59 7.86
N PRO A 120 -7.52 1.08 8.75
CA PRO A 120 -7.59 0.82 10.19
C PRO A 120 -8.96 1.19 10.77
N THR A 121 -9.59 2.25 10.26
CA THR A 121 -10.92 2.69 10.69
C THR A 121 -11.98 1.64 10.38
N GLU A 122 -11.95 1.02 9.18
CA GLU A 122 -12.90 -0.05 8.81
C GLU A 122 -12.76 -1.26 9.74
N THR A 123 -11.53 -1.56 10.15
CA THR A 123 -11.24 -2.65 11.11
C THR A 123 -11.83 -2.35 12.49
N ILE A 124 -11.66 -1.12 13.00
CA ILE A 124 -12.26 -0.67 14.27
C ILE A 124 -13.79 -0.73 14.21
N GLU A 125 -14.38 -0.23 13.12
CA GLU A 125 -15.84 -0.28 12.95
C GLU A 125 -16.35 -1.73 12.91
N ALA A 126 -15.63 -2.65 12.26
CA ALA A 126 -15.96 -4.08 12.27
C ALA A 126 -15.90 -4.68 13.68
N LEU A 127 -14.83 -4.41 14.44
CA LEU A 127 -14.69 -4.85 15.83
C LEU A 127 -15.83 -4.34 16.72
N ILE A 128 -16.23 -3.06 16.57
CA ILE A 128 -17.37 -2.49 17.30
C ILE A 128 -18.69 -3.17 16.92
N ARG A 129 -18.91 -3.46 15.62
CA ARG A 129 -20.11 -4.21 15.18
C ARG A 129 -20.16 -5.60 15.80
N TYR A 130 -19.04 -6.32 15.80
CA TYR A 130 -18.96 -7.67 16.37
C TYR A 130 -19.08 -7.66 17.89
N SER A 131 -18.50 -6.68 18.58
CA SER A 131 -18.69 -6.48 20.02
C SER A 131 -20.18 -6.28 20.38
N ASN A 132 -20.89 -5.44 19.62
CA ASN A 132 -22.33 -5.25 19.83
C ASN A 132 -23.14 -6.52 19.57
N LYS A 133 -22.79 -7.30 18.55
CA LYS A 133 -23.44 -8.57 18.23
C LYS A 133 -23.20 -9.60 19.35
N ALA A 134 -21.95 -9.81 19.74
CA ALA A 134 -21.55 -10.72 20.81
C ALA A 134 -22.25 -10.40 22.15
N ARG A 135 -22.43 -9.12 22.48
CA ARG A 135 -23.15 -8.71 23.70
C ARG A 135 -24.66 -8.94 23.64
N LYS A 136 -25.29 -8.86 22.47
CA LYS A 136 -26.74 -9.01 22.31
C LYS A 136 -27.17 -10.47 22.10
N GLU A 137 -26.41 -11.18 21.29
CA GLU A 137 -26.75 -12.52 20.77
C GLU A 137 -25.83 -13.61 21.35
N GLY A 138 -24.84 -13.24 22.17
CA GLY A 138 -23.83 -14.14 22.73
C GLY A 138 -22.63 -14.33 21.80
N ILE A 139 -21.51 -14.85 22.34
CA ILE A 139 -20.25 -14.98 21.59
C ILE A 139 -20.36 -15.94 20.39
N LEU A 140 -21.20 -16.97 20.49
CA LEU A 140 -21.46 -17.95 19.42
C LEU A 140 -22.09 -17.31 18.17
N SER A 141 -22.75 -16.17 18.31
CA SER A 141 -23.31 -15.41 17.19
C SER A 141 -22.25 -14.91 16.20
N LEU A 142 -20.98 -14.86 16.64
CA LEU A 142 -19.85 -14.48 15.79
C LEU A 142 -19.52 -15.55 14.75
N GLN A 143 -19.94 -16.79 14.94
CA GLN A 143 -19.68 -17.84 13.95
C GLN A 143 -20.37 -17.55 12.60
N ALA A 144 -21.52 -16.87 12.64
CA ALA A 144 -22.25 -16.48 11.43
C ALA A 144 -21.55 -15.37 10.62
N VAL A 145 -20.62 -14.60 11.22
CA VAL A 145 -19.90 -13.53 10.50
C VAL A 145 -18.53 -13.98 9.99
N VAL A 146 -18.06 -15.18 10.35
CA VAL A 146 -16.75 -15.70 9.93
C VAL A 146 -16.62 -15.71 8.40
N SER A 147 -17.69 -16.06 7.67
CA SER A 147 -17.72 -16.07 6.20
C SER A 147 -17.62 -14.69 5.55
N GLU A 148 -17.88 -13.61 6.29
CA GLU A 148 -17.80 -12.23 5.79
C GLU A 148 -16.40 -11.63 5.96
N ILE A 149 -15.57 -12.22 6.83
CA ILE A 149 -14.25 -11.70 7.17
C ILE A 149 -13.23 -12.16 6.13
N ARG A 150 -12.55 -11.18 5.51
CA ARG A 150 -11.52 -11.45 4.48
C ARG A 150 -10.16 -11.82 5.07
N ASP A 151 -9.83 -11.26 6.23
CA ASP A 151 -8.51 -11.41 6.84
C ASP A 151 -8.41 -12.73 7.62
N PRO A 152 -7.52 -13.66 7.24
CA PRO A 152 -7.39 -14.96 7.93
C PRO A 152 -7.01 -14.83 9.41
N PHE A 153 -6.26 -13.79 9.77
CA PHE A 153 -5.86 -13.55 11.16
C PHE A 153 -7.08 -13.14 12.01
N PHE A 154 -7.99 -12.36 11.43
CA PHE A 154 -9.23 -11.99 12.11
C PHE A 154 -10.18 -13.19 12.24
N VAL A 155 -10.31 -14.01 11.19
CA VAL A 155 -11.06 -15.29 11.26
C VAL A 155 -10.54 -16.17 12.40
N LYS A 156 -9.21 -16.30 12.52
CA LYS A 156 -8.59 -17.05 13.61
C LYS A 156 -8.95 -16.51 14.98
N GLY A 157 -8.87 -15.19 15.19
CA GLY A 157 -9.27 -14.57 16.46
C GLY A 157 -10.73 -14.82 16.82
N VAL A 158 -11.64 -14.71 15.84
CA VAL A 158 -13.07 -15.02 16.04
C VAL A 158 -13.29 -16.49 16.40
N GLN A 159 -12.60 -17.41 15.72
CA GLN A 159 -12.69 -18.84 16.00
C GLN A 159 -12.21 -19.15 17.43
N MET A 160 -11.07 -18.59 17.84
CA MET A 160 -10.56 -18.74 19.21
C MET A 160 -11.55 -18.23 20.27
N ALA A 161 -12.30 -17.16 19.97
CA ALA A 161 -13.32 -16.62 20.86
C ALA A 161 -14.54 -17.53 20.96
N VAL A 162 -14.96 -18.13 19.85
CA VAL A 162 -16.05 -19.12 19.80
C VAL A 162 -15.66 -20.41 20.53
N ASP A 163 -14.40 -20.82 20.42
CA ASP A 163 -13.83 -22.00 21.08
C ASP A 163 -13.67 -21.81 22.61
N GLY A 164 -13.98 -20.62 23.14
CA GLY A 164 -14.00 -20.36 24.58
C GLY A 164 -12.63 -20.17 25.22
N GLN A 165 -11.64 -19.72 24.45
CA GLN A 165 -10.33 -19.32 25.00
C GLN A 165 -10.48 -18.18 26.02
N GLU A 166 -9.53 -18.07 26.93
CA GLU A 166 -9.48 -16.99 27.91
C GLU A 166 -8.89 -15.70 27.26
N PRO A 167 -9.36 -14.48 27.60
CA PRO A 167 -9.00 -13.27 26.84
C PRO A 167 -7.50 -12.95 26.82
N GLU A 168 -6.81 -13.15 27.93
CA GLU A 168 -5.38 -12.94 28.07
C GLU A 168 -4.59 -13.99 27.27
N ALA A 169 -4.99 -15.28 27.37
CA ALA A 169 -4.37 -16.36 26.60
C ALA A 169 -4.53 -16.16 25.08
N MET A 170 -5.71 -15.74 24.62
CA MET A 170 -5.95 -15.42 23.22
C MET A 170 -5.06 -14.28 22.74
N LYS A 171 -5.00 -13.19 23.53
CA LYS A 171 -4.15 -12.05 23.20
C LYS A 171 -2.69 -12.46 23.10
N GLU A 172 -2.18 -13.23 24.05
CA GLU A 172 -0.80 -13.71 24.05
C GLU A 172 -0.48 -14.54 22.79
N MET A 173 -1.40 -15.41 22.38
CA MET A 173 -1.24 -16.21 21.16
C MET A 173 -1.26 -15.35 19.88
N LEU A 174 -2.17 -14.39 19.79
CA LEU A 174 -2.26 -13.48 18.64
C LEU A 174 -1.05 -12.53 18.58
N ASP A 175 -0.59 -12.01 19.72
CA ASP A 175 0.56 -11.12 19.81
C ASP A 175 1.86 -11.86 19.44
N ARG A 176 2.03 -13.13 19.85
CA ARG A 176 3.14 -13.98 19.39
C ARG A 176 3.12 -14.19 17.88
N GLU A 177 1.95 -14.40 17.29
CA GLU A 177 1.85 -14.54 15.84
C GLU A 177 2.20 -13.23 15.11
N ILE A 178 1.79 -12.09 15.67
CA ILE A 178 2.19 -10.76 15.16
C ILE A 178 3.71 -10.60 15.21
N GLU A 179 4.37 -11.02 16.29
CA GLU A 179 5.82 -10.97 16.45
C GLU A 179 6.53 -11.78 15.35
N TYR A 180 6.12 -13.03 15.10
CA TYR A 180 6.68 -13.85 14.03
C TYR A 180 6.35 -13.37 12.61
N ILE A 181 5.25 -12.63 12.43
CA ILE A 181 4.96 -11.95 11.16
C ILE A 181 5.93 -10.78 10.97
N MET A 182 6.15 -9.99 12.02
CA MET A 182 7.07 -8.86 12.01
C MET A 182 8.51 -9.30 11.72
N GLU A 183 8.98 -10.37 12.37
CA GLU A 183 10.31 -10.95 12.14
C GLU A 183 10.49 -11.36 10.69
N ARG A 184 9.56 -12.15 10.15
CA ARG A 184 9.59 -12.63 8.75
C ARG A 184 9.55 -11.49 7.72
N HIS A 185 8.78 -10.44 7.98
CA HIS A 185 8.75 -9.26 7.13
C HIS A 185 10.04 -8.44 7.25
N GLY A 186 10.62 -8.38 8.46
CA GLY A 186 11.91 -7.77 8.74
C GLY A 186 13.03 -8.41 7.92
N GLU A 187 13.17 -9.73 8.02
CA GLU A 187 14.14 -10.52 7.23
C GLU A 187 14.01 -10.24 5.73
N GLY A 188 12.77 -10.24 5.20
CA GLY A 188 12.51 -9.94 3.80
C GLY A 188 12.95 -8.53 3.38
N ALA A 189 12.79 -7.54 4.26
CA ALA A 189 13.24 -6.17 4.02
C ALA A 189 14.77 -6.02 4.15
N ASP A 190 15.40 -6.78 5.05
CA ASP A 190 16.84 -6.75 5.32
C ASP A 190 17.66 -7.31 4.17
N ILE A 191 17.12 -8.28 3.42
CA ILE A 191 17.71 -8.75 2.15
C ILE A 191 17.92 -7.58 1.19
N PHE A 192 16.93 -6.70 1.03
CA PHE A 192 17.06 -5.51 0.16
C PHE A 192 18.04 -4.46 0.71
N VAL A 193 18.15 -4.32 2.04
CA VAL A 193 19.20 -3.47 2.64
C VAL A 193 20.58 -4.02 2.33
N ALA A 194 20.76 -5.34 2.45
CA ALA A 194 22.03 -5.99 2.13
C ALA A 194 22.39 -5.81 0.65
N MET A 195 21.43 -6.02 -0.26
CA MET A 195 21.62 -5.74 -1.70
C MET A 195 22.00 -4.28 -1.96
N GLY A 196 21.37 -3.33 -1.26
CA GLY A 196 21.69 -1.91 -1.33
C GLY A 196 23.08 -1.56 -0.80
N THR A 197 23.62 -2.37 0.11
CA THR A 197 24.97 -2.21 0.66
C THR A 197 26.03 -2.85 -0.25
N TYR A 198 25.72 -4.01 -0.84
CA TYR A 198 26.64 -4.73 -1.73
C TYR A 198 26.74 -4.10 -3.12
N ALA A 199 25.67 -3.49 -3.65
CA ALA A 199 25.71 -2.90 -5.00
C ALA A 199 26.77 -1.80 -5.19
N PRO A 200 26.91 -0.80 -4.29
CA PRO A 200 27.97 0.21 -4.40
C PRO A 200 29.36 -0.39 -4.16
N ALA A 201 29.48 -1.36 -3.24
CA ALA A 201 30.72 -2.07 -2.98
C ALA A 201 31.22 -2.84 -4.22
N MET A 202 30.32 -3.53 -4.92
CA MET A 202 30.62 -4.18 -6.19
C MET A 202 30.92 -3.18 -7.30
N GLY A 203 30.30 -2.00 -7.27
CA GLY A 203 30.67 -0.88 -8.14
C GLY A 203 32.12 -0.44 -7.99
N MET A 204 32.59 -0.30 -6.73
CA MET A 204 33.99 0.01 -6.43
C MET A 204 34.95 -1.10 -6.87
N ILE A 205 34.59 -2.37 -6.67
CA ILE A 205 35.37 -3.52 -7.17
C ILE A 205 35.46 -3.47 -8.69
N GLY A 206 34.36 -3.18 -9.38
CA GLY A 206 34.33 -3.02 -10.83
C GLY A 206 35.25 -1.90 -11.32
N THR A 207 35.32 -0.78 -10.60
CA THR A 207 36.24 0.31 -10.92
C THR A 207 37.70 -0.15 -10.81
N LEU A 208 38.05 -0.95 -9.79
CA LEU A 208 39.38 -1.53 -9.67
C LEU A 208 39.69 -2.47 -10.85
N ILE A 209 38.73 -3.30 -11.27
CA ILE A 209 38.89 -4.18 -12.44
C ILE A 209 39.17 -3.36 -13.71
N GLY A 210 38.39 -2.29 -13.94
CA GLY A 210 38.56 -1.44 -15.11
C GLY A 210 39.88 -0.66 -15.10
N LEU A 211 40.33 -0.20 -13.94
CA LEU A 211 41.65 0.42 -13.79
C LEU A 211 42.79 -0.57 -14.09
N VAL A 212 42.70 -1.81 -13.62
CA VAL A 212 43.69 -2.85 -13.93
C VAL A 212 43.73 -3.14 -15.43
N GLN A 213 42.57 -3.25 -16.09
CA GLN A 213 42.50 -3.45 -17.55
C GLN A 213 43.09 -2.28 -18.32
N MET A 214 42.78 -1.05 -17.91
CA MET A 214 43.33 0.16 -18.52
C MET A 214 44.87 0.19 -18.44
N LEU A 215 45.43 -0.18 -17.28
CA LEU A 215 46.89 -0.25 -17.08
C LEU A 215 47.55 -1.35 -17.92
N GLN A 216 46.85 -2.47 -18.17
CA GLN A 216 47.38 -3.55 -19.01
C GLN A 216 47.51 -3.17 -20.49
N THR A 217 46.67 -2.26 -20.99
CA THR A 217 46.65 -1.86 -22.40
C THR A 217 47.14 -0.44 -22.63
N MET A 218 47.96 0.09 -21.73
CA MET A 218 48.39 1.50 -21.77
C MET A 218 49.22 1.85 -23.01
N GLU A 219 49.80 0.85 -23.68
CA GLU A 219 50.55 1.02 -24.92
C GLU A 219 49.66 1.36 -26.13
N ASP A 220 48.35 1.07 -26.08
CA ASP A 220 47.38 1.42 -27.10
C ASP A 220 46.38 2.47 -26.56
N PRO A 221 46.51 3.76 -26.95
CA PRO A 221 45.60 4.81 -26.52
C PRO A 221 44.13 4.57 -26.89
N SER A 222 43.85 3.73 -27.89
CA SER A 222 42.48 3.46 -28.34
C SER A 222 41.68 2.57 -27.37
N THR A 223 42.35 1.76 -26.55
CA THR A 223 41.71 0.85 -25.58
C THR A 223 41.50 1.48 -24.20
N ILE A 224 42.16 2.62 -23.92
CA ILE A 224 42.05 3.35 -22.66
C ILE A 224 40.61 3.85 -22.44
N GLY A 225 39.98 4.40 -23.47
CA GLY A 225 38.62 4.94 -23.41
C GLY A 225 37.57 3.89 -22.97
N PRO A 226 37.48 2.73 -23.64
CA PRO A 226 36.60 1.63 -23.23
C PRO A 226 36.83 1.13 -21.80
N ALA A 227 38.08 0.93 -21.38
CA ALA A 227 38.40 0.45 -20.03
C ALA A 227 38.01 1.46 -18.93
N MET A 228 38.25 2.75 -19.18
CA MET A 228 37.82 3.84 -18.30
C MET A 228 36.29 3.96 -18.24
N ALA A 229 35.60 3.83 -19.37
CA ALA A 229 34.14 3.86 -19.42
C ALA A 229 33.54 2.73 -18.58
N MET A 230 34.04 1.50 -18.71
CA MET A 230 33.62 0.37 -17.88
C MET A 230 33.80 0.67 -16.38
N ALA A 231 34.97 1.21 -15.99
CA ALA A 231 35.27 1.53 -14.59
C ALA A 231 34.32 2.58 -13.98
N LEU A 232 33.89 3.57 -14.77
CA LEU A 232 32.94 4.59 -14.32
C LEU A 232 31.50 4.07 -14.29
N LEU A 233 31.12 3.24 -15.27
CA LEU A 233 29.79 2.65 -15.37
C LEU A 233 29.50 1.68 -14.22
N THR A 234 30.50 0.94 -13.72
CA THR A 234 30.29 0.06 -12.55
C THR A 234 29.91 0.86 -11.30
N THR A 235 30.58 1.98 -11.05
CA THR A 235 30.24 2.87 -9.92
C THR A 235 28.86 3.48 -10.11
N PHE A 236 28.53 3.92 -11.32
CA PHE A 236 27.21 4.46 -11.65
C PHE A 236 26.10 3.43 -11.41
N TYR A 237 26.23 2.21 -11.95
CA TYR A 237 25.24 1.15 -11.76
C TYR A 237 25.09 0.75 -10.30
N GLY A 238 26.20 0.64 -9.56
CA GLY A 238 26.16 0.31 -8.13
C GLY A 238 25.38 1.35 -7.33
N ALA A 239 25.64 2.63 -7.58
CA ALA A 239 24.95 3.74 -6.92
C ALA A 239 23.45 3.79 -7.26
N VAL A 240 23.10 3.61 -8.54
CA VAL A 240 21.70 3.61 -9.01
C VAL A 240 20.94 2.43 -8.44
N MET A 241 21.48 1.21 -8.54
CA MET A 241 20.81 0.01 -8.03
C MET A 241 20.58 0.09 -6.52
N ALA A 242 21.54 0.59 -5.76
CA ALA A 242 21.40 0.73 -4.32
C ALA A 242 20.32 1.76 -3.93
N ASN A 243 20.46 2.99 -4.43
CA ASN A 243 19.72 4.12 -3.90
C ASN A 243 18.38 4.35 -4.59
N VAL A 244 18.20 3.88 -5.83
CA VAL A 244 16.96 4.04 -6.57
C VAL A 244 16.08 2.79 -6.47
N LEU A 245 16.67 1.61 -6.34
CA LEU A 245 15.94 0.35 -6.31
C LEU A 245 15.91 -0.27 -4.91
N PHE A 246 17.04 -0.80 -4.42
CA PHE A 246 17.02 -1.70 -3.27
C PHE A 246 16.66 -1.04 -1.94
N ILE A 247 17.28 0.10 -1.60
CA ILE A 247 17.02 0.79 -0.32
C ILE A 247 15.57 1.30 -0.24
N PRO A 248 15.03 2.00 -1.27
CA PRO A 248 13.62 2.41 -1.26
C PRO A 248 12.65 1.21 -1.19
N MET A 249 12.95 0.10 -1.88
CA MET A 249 12.14 -1.12 -1.80
C MET A 249 12.09 -1.69 -0.38
N SER A 250 13.23 -1.75 0.31
CA SER A 250 13.28 -2.16 1.73
C SER A 250 12.41 -1.27 2.61
N GLY A 251 12.57 0.06 2.48
CA GLY A 251 11.76 1.04 3.23
C GLY A 251 10.26 0.87 2.95
N LYS A 252 9.89 0.58 1.71
CA LYS A 252 8.49 0.32 1.33
C LYS A 252 7.93 -0.93 2.01
N LEU A 253 8.69 -2.03 1.99
CA LEU A 253 8.30 -3.28 2.67
C LEU A 253 8.12 -3.05 4.18
N ARG A 254 9.02 -2.30 4.81
CA ARG A 254 8.91 -1.98 6.25
C ARG A 254 7.67 -1.14 6.56
N ASN A 255 7.39 -0.09 5.80
CA ASN A 255 6.19 0.73 6.00
C ASN A 255 4.91 -0.08 5.85
N ARG A 256 4.89 -1.01 4.89
CA ARG A 256 3.77 -1.93 4.65
C ARG A 256 3.59 -2.93 5.78
N SER A 257 4.70 -3.51 6.25
CA SER A 257 4.71 -4.38 7.42
C SER A 257 4.15 -3.66 8.66
N GLN A 258 4.55 -2.42 8.90
CA GLN A 258 4.03 -1.63 10.02
C GLN A 258 2.51 -1.39 9.93
N SER A 259 1.99 -1.11 8.73
CA SER A 259 0.54 -0.97 8.53
C SER A 259 -0.21 -2.28 8.77
N GLU A 260 0.35 -3.41 8.31
CA GLU A 260 -0.23 -4.73 8.56
C GLU A 260 -0.18 -5.12 10.05
N ILE A 261 0.95 -4.88 10.72
CA ILE A 261 1.12 -5.11 12.16
C ILE A 261 0.10 -4.27 12.94
N LEU A 262 -0.04 -2.98 12.64
CA LEU A 262 -1.04 -2.11 13.28
C LEU A 262 -2.46 -2.69 13.17
N LYS A 263 -2.85 -3.16 11.98
CA LYS A 263 -4.16 -3.77 11.75
C LYS A 263 -4.32 -5.04 12.60
N LYS A 264 -3.31 -5.91 12.64
CA LYS A 264 -3.37 -7.14 13.44
C LYS A 264 -3.37 -6.86 14.95
N THR A 265 -2.65 -5.84 15.40
CA THR A 265 -2.68 -5.37 16.79
C THR A 265 -4.07 -4.84 17.17
N LEU A 266 -4.73 -4.07 16.29
CA LEU A 266 -6.11 -3.64 16.49
C LEU A 266 -7.07 -4.83 16.62
N ILE A 267 -6.88 -5.86 15.78
CA ILE A 267 -7.67 -7.10 15.85
C ILE A 267 -7.41 -7.83 17.17
N SER A 268 -6.15 -8.02 17.57
CA SER A 268 -5.77 -8.68 18.83
C SER A 268 -6.40 -7.98 20.04
N GLU A 269 -6.24 -6.66 20.14
CA GLU A 269 -6.78 -5.88 21.25
C GLU A 269 -8.32 -5.83 21.23
N GLY A 270 -8.92 -5.67 20.05
CA GLY A 270 -10.36 -5.66 19.90
C GLY A 270 -11.01 -7.00 20.23
N MET A 271 -10.41 -8.12 19.81
CA MET A 271 -10.88 -9.46 20.15
C MET A 271 -10.80 -9.73 21.65
N LYS A 272 -9.71 -9.29 22.31
CA LYS A 272 -9.61 -9.33 23.77
C LYS A 272 -10.78 -8.57 24.43
N SER A 273 -11.03 -7.33 24.01
CA SER A 273 -12.13 -6.52 24.55
C SER A 273 -13.52 -7.14 24.31
N ILE A 274 -13.74 -7.78 23.15
CA ILE A 274 -14.99 -8.48 22.83
C ILE A 274 -15.20 -9.64 23.79
N LEU A 275 -14.17 -10.48 23.99
CA LEU A 275 -14.26 -11.67 24.82
C LEU A 275 -14.37 -11.34 26.32
N ALA A 276 -13.70 -10.28 26.77
CA ALA A 276 -13.83 -9.74 28.13
C ALA A 276 -15.20 -9.06 28.38
N GLY A 277 -16.05 -8.92 27.36
CA GLY A 277 -17.37 -8.32 27.49
C GLY A 277 -17.34 -6.82 27.75
N GLU A 278 -16.27 -6.13 27.35
CA GLU A 278 -16.12 -4.69 27.59
C GLU A 278 -17.20 -3.88 26.88
N ASN A 279 -17.48 -2.68 27.40
CA ASN A 279 -18.42 -1.78 26.73
C ASN A 279 -17.85 -1.36 25.36
N PRO A 280 -18.60 -1.52 24.24
CA PRO A 280 -18.13 -1.14 22.91
C PRO A 280 -17.63 0.31 22.80
N ARG A 281 -18.16 1.23 23.63
CA ARG A 281 -17.66 2.62 23.71
C ARG A 281 -16.28 2.74 24.35
N ILE A 282 -16.00 1.94 25.38
CA ILE A 282 -14.69 1.90 26.04
C ILE A 282 -13.68 1.22 25.11
N MET A 283 -14.09 0.12 24.46
CA MET A 283 -13.27 -0.54 23.44
C MET A 283 -12.92 0.41 22.30
N GLU A 284 -13.89 1.18 21.78
CA GLU A 284 -13.62 2.20 20.76
C GLU A 284 -12.57 3.23 21.22
N GLN A 285 -12.68 3.73 22.45
CA GLN A 285 -11.70 4.68 23.00
C GLN A 285 -10.30 4.08 23.10
N LYS A 286 -10.18 2.80 23.51
CA LYS A 286 -8.90 2.07 23.54
C LYS A 286 -8.32 1.90 22.14
N LEU A 287 -9.13 1.45 21.18
CA LEU A 287 -8.68 1.23 19.80
C LEU A 287 -8.30 2.55 19.10
N HIS A 288 -8.99 3.66 19.42
CA HIS A 288 -8.64 4.98 18.91
C HIS A 288 -7.25 5.46 19.36
N ALA A 289 -6.70 4.93 20.47
CA ALA A 289 -5.35 5.25 20.90
C ALA A 289 -4.28 4.81 19.88
N PHE A 290 -4.54 3.77 19.11
CA PHE A 290 -3.62 3.22 18.10
C PHE A 290 -3.62 3.97 16.77
N VAL A 291 -4.62 4.82 16.52
CA VAL A 291 -4.76 5.58 15.27
C VAL A 291 -4.55 7.08 15.51
N ALA A 292 -4.09 7.78 14.47
CA ALA A 292 -3.85 9.23 14.55
C ALA A 292 -5.16 10.01 14.79
N PRO A 293 -5.11 11.16 15.49
CA PRO A 293 -6.30 11.94 15.86
C PRO A 293 -7.27 12.25 14.71
N LYS A 294 -6.73 12.48 13.50
CA LYS A 294 -7.52 12.77 12.30
C LYS A 294 -8.46 11.63 11.90
N PHE A 295 -8.13 10.39 12.24
CA PHE A 295 -8.90 9.19 11.89
C PHE A 295 -9.77 8.66 13.05
N ARG A 296 -9.82 9.39 14.18
CA ARG A 296 -10.62 9.04 15.37
C ARG A 296 -12.07 9.54 15.27
N GLU A 297 -12.72 9.27 14.14
CA GLU A 297 -14.17 9.50 14.05
C GLU A 297 -14.91 8.45 14.86
N SER A 298 -15.84 8.88 15.71
CA SER A 298 -16.63 7.95 16.50
C SER A 298 -17.69 7.27 15.64
N PHE A 299 -17.70 5.93 15.69
CA PHE A 299 -18.73 5.08 15.10
C PHE A 299 -20.14 5.44 15.59
N PHE A 300 -20.27 5.85 16.86
CA PHE A 300 -21.57 6.22 17.45
C PHE A 300 -22.07 7.59 17.02
N ASN A 301 -21.20 8.47 16.50
CA ASN A 301 -21.60 9.77 15.96
C ASN A 301 -22.07 9.66 14.50
N LYS A 302 -21.49 8.75 13.70
CA LYS A 302 -21.93 8.50 12.31
C LYS A 302 -23.40 8.06 12.18
N LYS A 303 -23.96 7.39 13.19
CA LYS A 303 -25.36 6.91 13.18
C LYS A 303 -26.41 7.97 13.52
N LYS A 304 -26.01 9.20 13.86
CA LYS A 304 -26.94 10.28 14.27
C LYS A 304 -27.23 11.32 13.18
N GLY A 305 -26.62 11.18 11.99
CA GLY A 305 -26.94 11.96 10.79
C GLY A 305 -27.61 11.08 9.75
#